data_AF-A0A9P4Y9Q8-F1
#
_entry.id   AF-A0A9P4Y9Q8-F1
#
_cell.length_a   1.000
_cell.length_b   1.000
_cell.length_c   1.000
_cell.angle_alpha   90.00
_cell.angle_beta   90.00
_cell.angle_gamma   90.00
#
_symmetry.space_group_name_H-M   'P 1'
#
loop_
_entity.id
_entity.type
_entity.pdbx_description
1 polymer ?
#
loop_
_entity_poly.entity_id
_entity_poly.type
_entity_poly.pdbx_seq_one_letter_code
_entity_poly.pdbx_strand_id
1 'polypeptide(L)'
;MQSVQRKFGKLMSRGPGDNAKVSVLLNDYEDADRVLAKIIESTKSWQESWNSLVSSQLDIAVVYASLYDPIVGASDGHGRPAQQTGEDQLRRTFALKEAYTELRTELVDGIQSIEKEVISPALDARNSIAPI
;
A
#
# COMPACT_ATOMS: atom_id res chain seq x y z
N MET A 1 25.09 61.40 16.96
CA MET A 1 24.37 60.10 16.95
C MET A 1 23.48 59.97 15.70
N GLN A 2 24.05 59.72 14.51
CA GLN A 2 23.28 59.41 13.27
C GLN A 2 24.06 58.52 12.27
N SER A 3 25.09 57.78 12.69
CA SER A 3 25.91 56.96 11.79
C SER A 3 25.64 55.46 11.86
N VAL A 4 24.80 54.99 12.80
CA VAL A 4 24.55 53.55 13.01
C VAL A 4 23.35 53.04 12.20
N GLN A 5 22.37 53.89 11.87
CA GLN A 5 21.19 53.49 11.09
C GLN A 5 21.46 53.22 9.60
N ARG A 6 22.57 53.70 9.02
CA ARG A 6 22.89 53.46 7.60
C ARG A 6 23.45 52.07 7.29
N LYS A 7 23.89 51.29 8.30
CA LYS A 7 24.43 49.95 8.07
C LYS A 7 23.38 48.83 8.12
N PHE A 8 22.23 49.04 8.76
CA PHE A 8 21.14 48.06 8.78
C PHE A 8 20.32 48.03 7.47
N GLY A 9 20.24 49.13 6.72
CA GLY A 9 19.57 49.16 5.41
C GLY A 9 20.33 48.41 4.30
N LYS A 10 21.64 48.18 4.48
CA LYS A 10 22.49 47.53 3.46
C LYS A 10 22.55 46.00 3.57
N LEU A 11 21.99 45.43 4.64
CA LEU A 11 21.81 43.98 4.81
C LEU A 11 20.45 43.48 4.29
N MET A 12 19.49 44.39 4.08
CA MET A 12 18.14 44.10 3.55
C MET A 12 18.05 44.23 2.02
N SER A 13 19.10 44.70 1.34
CA SER A 13 19.18 44.68 -0.12
C SER A 13 20.01 43.47 -0.58
N ARG A 14 19.50 42.26 -0.35
CA ARG A 14 19.92 41.09 -1.14
C ARG A 14 19.57 41.40 -2.59
N GLY A 15 20.55 41.27 -3.49
CA GLY A 15 20.38 41.63 -4.90
C GLY A 15 19.29 40.77 -5.57
N PRO A 16 18.76 41.19 -6.74
CA PRO A 16 17.76 40.43 -7.49
C PRO A 16 18.13 38.96 -7.73
N GLY A 17 19.43 38.68 -7.86
CA GLY A 17 19.97 37.32 -8.02
C GLY A 17 19.91 36.44 -6.76
N ASP A 18 19.89 37.02 -5.55
CA ASP A 18 19.72 36.26 -4.30
C ASP A 18 18.24 35.92 -4.08
N ASN A 19 17.32 36.85 -4.40
CA ASN A 19 15.89 36.60 -4.32
C ASN A 19 15.45 35.53 -5.34
N ALA A 20 15.97 35.59 -6.57
CA ALA A 20 15.71 34.58 -7.59
C ALA A 20 16.21 33.18 -7.19
N LYS A 21 17.39 33.08 -6.56
CA LYS A 21 17.92 31.81 -6.03
C LYS A 21 17.07 31.25 -4.90
N VAL A 22 16.59 32.11 -4.01
CA VAL A 22 15.68 31.70 -2.92
C VAL A 22 14.33 31.21 -3.47
N SER A 23 13.77 31.89 -4.47
CA SER A 23 12.53 31.46 -5.13
C SER A 23 12.66 30.11 -5.83
N VAL A 24 13.79 29.85 -6.49
CA VAL A 24 14.05 28.53 -7.12
C VAL A 24 14.15 27.44 -6.06
N LEU A 25 14.90 27.67 -4.97
CA LEU A 25 14.99 26.70 -3.88
C LEU A 25 13.63 26.41 -3.24
N LEU A 26 12.81 27.43 -2.97
CA LEU A 26 11.46 27.23 -2.43
C LEU A 26 10.61 26.37 -3.37
N ASN A 27 10.68 26.61 -4.67
CA ASN A 27 9.98 25.79 -5.65
C ASN A 27 10.49 24.34 -5.66
N ASP A 28 11.80 24.11 -5.55
CA ASP A 28 12.36 22.75 -5.47
C ASP A 28 11.86 21.99 -4.22
N TYR A 29 11.69 22.69 -3.10
CA TYR A 29 11.10 22.11 -1.86
C TYR A 29 9.62 21.78 -2.03
N GLU A 30 8.85 22.67 -2.67
CA GLU A 30 7.43 22.43 -2.98
C GLU A 30 7.26 21.24 -3.94
N ASP A 31 8.10 21.14 -4.97
CA ASP A 31 8.11 20.03 -5.92
C ASP A 31 8.49 18.72 -5.23
N ALA A 32 9.48 18.74 -4.34
CA ALA A 32 9.88 17.57 -3.54
C ALA A 32 8.75 17.10 -2.60
N ASP A 33 8.08 18.03 -1.89
CA ASP A 33 6.93 17.68 -1.04
C ASP A 33 5.81 17.03 -1.86
N ARG A 34 5.50 17.60 -3.03
CA ARG A 34 4.47 17.08 -3.93
C ARG A 34 4.78 15.68 -4.43
N VAL A 35 6.04 15.42 -4.81
CA VAL A 35 6.47 14.08 -5.27
C VAL A 35 6.40 13.07 -4.13
N LEU A 36 6.91 13.41 -2.95
CA LEU A 36 6.87 12.53 -1.77
C LEU A 36 5.43 12.21 -1.35
N ALA A 37 4.55 13.22 -1.34
CA ALA A 37 3.12 13.02 -1.06
C ALA A 37 2.49 12.03 -2.06
N LYS A 38 2.78 12.18 -3.35
CA LYS A 38 2.26 11.29 -4.39
C LYS A 38 2.79 9.86 -4.27
N ILE A 39 4.07 9.69 -3.91
CA ILE A 39 4.67 8.37 -3.67
C ILE A 39 3.95 7.68 -2.51
N ILE A 40 3.74 8.38 -1.39
CA ILE A 40 3.05 7.84 -0.22
C ILE A 40 1.63 7.40 -0.58
N GLU A 41 0.86 8.27 -1.24
CA GLU A 41 -0.52 7.99 -1.65
C GLU A 41 -0.59 6.79 -2.60
N SER A 42 0.23 6.81 -3.66
CA SER A 42 0.23 5.75 -4.67
C SER A 42 0.64 4.40 -4.08
N THR A 43 1.60 4.39 -3.16
CA THR A 43 2.09 3.16 -2.51
C THR A 43 1.05 2.59 -1.54
N LYS A 44 0.33 3.44 -0.80
CA LYS A 44 -0.79 3.01 0.05
C LYS A 44 -1.93 2.40 -0.78
N SER A 45 -2.31 3.07 -1.87
CA SER A 45 -3.33 2.57 -2.80
C SER A 45 -2.90 1.23 -3.43
N TRP A 46 -1.62 1.09 -3.77
CA TRP A 46 -1.04 -0.16 -4.23
C TRP A 46 -1.16 -1.26 -3.16
N GLN A 47 -0.80 -1.00 -1.90
CA GLN A 47 -0.93 -1.99 -0.82
C GLN A 47 -2.38 -2.45 -0.62
N GLU A 48 -3.33 -1.51 -0.61
CA GLU A 48 -4.76 -1.84 -0.49
C GLU A 48 -5.24 -2.71 -1.65
N SER A 49 -4.87 -2.34 -2.89
CA SER A 49 -5.22 -3.09 -4.10
C SER A 49 -4.65 -4.51 -4.08
N TRP A 50 -3.40 -4.68 -3.66
CA TRP A 50 -2.78 -6.00 -3.55
C TRP A 50 -3.39 -6.85 -2.44
N ASN A 51 -3.70 -6.27 -1.28
CA ASN A 51 -4.42 -6.98 -0.22
C ASN A 51 -5.79 -7.49 -0.69
N SER A 52 -6.52 -6.66 -1.45
CA SER A 52 -7.80 -7.05 -2.06
C SER A 52 -7.63 -8.18 -3.06
N LEU A 53 -6.64 -8.09 -3.95
CA LEU A 53 -6.35 -9.10 -4.96
C LEU A 53 -6.02 -10.46 -4.33
N VAL A 54 -5.07 -10.49 -3.39
CA VAL A 54 -4.62 -11.71 -2.73
C VAL A 54 -5.74 -12.36 -1.91
N SER A 55 -6.57 -11.54 -1.25
CA SER A 55 -7.75 -12.05 -0.54
C SER A 55 -8.76 -12.67 -1.50
N SER A 56 -9.06 -11.99 -2.61
CA SER A 56 -9.98 -12.49 -3.63
C SER A 56 -9.51 -13.81 -4.25
N GLN A 57 -8.21 -13.98 -4.46
CA GLN A 57 -7.64 -15.23 -4.96
C GLN A 57 -7.86 -16.41 -3.99
N LEU A 58 -7.62 -16.20 -2.68
CA LEU A 58 -7.91 -17.21 -1.67
C LEU A 58 -9.41 -17.49 -1.57
N ASP A 59 -10.25 -16.45 -1.61
CA ASP A 59 -11.71 -16.60 -1.51
C ASP A 59 -12.26 -17.51 -2.60
N ILE A 60 -11.75 -17.40 -3.83
CA ILE A 60 -12.12 -18.31 -4.92
C ILE A 60 -11.79 -19.77 -4.57
N ALA A 61 -10.58 -20.03 -4.05
CA ALA A 61 -10.16 -21.38 -3.67
C ALA A 61 -10.99 -21.93 -2.49
N VAL A 62 -11.34 -21.07 -1.52
CA VAL A 62 -12.21 -21.41 -0.38
C VAL A 62 -13.61 -21.75 -0.85
N VAL A 63 -14.22 -20.92 -1.69
CA VAL A 63 -15.55 -21.17 -2.26
C VAL A 63 -15.53 -22.47 -3.06
N TYR A 64 -14.51 -22.69 -3.89
CA TYR A 64 -14.39 -23.92 -4.66
C TYR A 64 -14.29 -25.17 -3.77
N ALA A 65 -13.58 -25.09 -2.64
CA ALA A 65 -13.54 -26.17 -1.65
C ALA A 65 -14.89 -26.39 -0.95
N SER A 66 -15.61 -25.33 -0.60
CA SER A 66 -16.91 -25.43 0.07
C SER A 66 -18.00 -26.09 -0.78
N LEU A 67 -17.85 -26.13 -2.11
CA LEU A 67 -18.77 -26.87 -2.98
C LEU A 67 -18.79 -28.37 -2.68
N TYR A 68 -17.75 -28.89 -2.02
CA TYR A 68 -17.65 -30.28 -1.62
C TYR A 68 -18.03 -30.53 -0.17
N ASP A 69 -18.41 -29.50 0.58
CA ASP A 69 -18.87 -29.67 1.95
C ASP A 69 -20.22 -30.43 1.95
N PRO A 70 -20.42 -31.37 2.90
CA PRO A 70 -21.69 -32.08 3.00
C PRO A 70 -22.88 -31.13 3.19
N ILE A 71 -23.91 -31.27 2.34
CA ILE A 71 -25.16 -30.51 2.50
C ILE A 71 -25.93 -31.09 3.68
N VAL A 72 -26.01 -30.33 4.77
CA VAL A 72 -26.77 -30.70 5.97
C VAL A 72 -28.26 -30.77 5.63
N GLY A 73 -28.93 -31.88 5.97
CA GLY A 73 -30.38 -32.02 5.75
C GLY A 73 -30.79 -32.41 4.32
N ALA A 74 -29.91 -33.02 3.53
CA ALA A 74 -30.26 -33.63 2.24
C ALA A 74 -30.60 -35.14 2.35
N SER A 75 -30.71 -35.68 3.58
CA SER A 75 -30.87 -37.11 3.85
C SER A 75 -32.34 -37.56 3.94
N ASP A 76 -33.28 -36.65 3.77
CA ASP A 76 -34.72 -36.83 4.04
C ASP A 76 -35.42 -37.72 2.99
N GLY A 77 -34.64 -38.37 2.12
CA GLY A 77 -35.08 -39.49 1.28
C GLY A 77 -35.89 -39.13 0.05
N HIS A 78 -36.21 -37.86 -0.18
CA HIS A 78 -37.03 -37.42 -1.31
C HIS A 78 -36.22 -36.93 -2.53
N GLY A 79 -34.89 -37.02 -2.50
CA GLY A 79 -33.98 -36.57 -3.56
C GLY A 79 -33.29 -37.71 -4.33
N ARG A 80 -32.60 -37.35 -5.44
CA ARG A 80 -31.67 -38.28 -6.10
C ARG A 80 -30.56 -38.68 -5.12
N PRO A 81 -30.06 -39.94 -5.18
CA PRO A 81 -28.96 -40.36 -4.33
C PRO A 81 -27.75 -39.47 -4.59
N ALA A 82 -27.22 -38.86 -3.53
CA ALA A 82 -25.99 -38.09 -3.60
C ALA A 82 -24.86 -39.02 -4.05
N GLN A 83 -24.19 -38.66 -5.14
CA GLN A 83 -22.99 -39.37 -5.58
C GLN A 83 -21.81 -38.86 -4.78
N GLN A 84 -21.02 -39.78 -4.23
CA GLN A 84 -19.81 -39.42 -3.50
C GLN A 84 -18.81 -38.76 -4.47
N THR A 85 -18.28 -37.60 -4.08
CA THR A 85 -17.19 -36.94 -4.82
C THR A 85 -15.98 -37.87 -4.85
N GLY A 86 -15.32 -37.99 -6.02
CA GLY A 86 -14.12 -38.78 -6.15
C GLY A 86 -12.97 -38.27 -5.27
N GLU A 87 -12.23 -39.19 -4.65
CA GLU A 87 -11.12 -38.87 -3.73
C GLU A 87 -10.06 -37.98 -4.39
N ASP A 88 -9.73 -38.26 -5.66
CA ASP A 88 -8.78 -37.45 -6.43
C ASP A 88 -9.22 -35.99 -6.59
N GLN A 89 -10.52 -35.77 -6.77
CA GLN A 89 -11.09 -34.43 -6.93
C GLN A 89 -11.06 -33.67 -5.61
N LEU A 90 -11.46 -34.32 -4.50
CA LEU A 90 -11.37 -33.74 -3.16
C LEU A 90 -9.93 -33.35 -2.84
N ARG A 91 -8.99 -34.29 -2.99
CA ARG A 91 -7.57 -34.06 -2.71
C ARG A 91 -7.02 -32.86 -3.48
N ARG A 92 -7.28 -32.76 -4.78
CA ARG A 92 -6.81 -31.64 -5.62
C ARG A 92 -7.40 -30.31 -5.17
N THR A 93 -8.69 -30.28 -4.86
CA THR A 93 -9.37 -29.06 -4.41
C THR A 93 -8.84 -28.57 -3.06
N PHE A 94 -8.67 -29.46 -2.09
CA PHE A 94 -8.14 -29.09 -0.78
C PHE A 94 -6.67 -28.67 -0.86
N ALA A 95 -5.86 -29.35 -1.67
CA ALA A 95 -4.48 -28.94 -1.93
C ALA A 95 -4.39 -27.55 -2.58
N LEU A 96 -5.33 -27.21 -3.48
CA LEU A 96 -5.42 -25.87 -4.06
C LEU A 96 -5.69 -24.81 -3.00
N LYS A 97 -6.69 -25.05 -2.13
CA LYS A 97 -7.02 -24.14 -1.01
C LYS A 97 -5.82 -23.94 -0.08
N GLU A 98 -5.11 -25.02 0.25
CA GLU A 98 -3.90 -24.97 1.08
C GLU A 98 -2.82 -24.11 0.42
N ALA A 99 -2.50 -24.37 -0.85
CA ALA A 99 -1.52 -23.58 -1.60
C ALA A 99 -1.87 -22.09 -1.67
N TYR A 100 -3.14 -21.73 -1.87
CA TYR A 100 -3.57 -20.32 -1.86
C TYR A 100 -3.54 -19.70 -0.46
N THR A 101 -3.69 -20.50 0.60
CA THR A 101 -3.59 -20.03 1.99
C THR A 101 -2.15 -19.69 2.35
N GLU A 102 -1.22 -20.57 1.98
CA GLU A 102 0.22 -20.36 2.12
C GLU A 102 0.67 -19.14 1.31
N LEU A 103 0.30 -19.11 0.02
CA LEU A 103 0.63 -18.00 -0.88
C LEU A 103 0.09 -16.66 -0.34
N ARG A 104 -1.14 -16.62 0.17
CA ARG A 104 -1.68 -15.41 0.79
C ARG A 104 -0.83 -14.94 1.96
N THR A 105 -0.38 -15.87 2.81
CA THR A 105 0.43 -15.54 3.99
C THR A 105 1.74 -14.90 3.57
N GLU A 106 2.47 -15.53 2.64
CA GLU A 106 3.73 -15.02 2.13
C GLU A 106 3.57 -13.65 1.44
N LEU A 107 2.54 -13.48 0.62
CA LEU A 107 2.30 -12.23 -0.09
C LEU A 107 1.88 -11.09 0.86
N VAL A 108 1.07 -11.36 1.88
CA VAL A 108 0.70 -10.35 2.88
C VAL A 108 1.93 -9.85 3.64
N ASP A 109 2.84 -10.73 4.01
CA ASP A 109 4.09 -10.34 4.67
C ASP A 109 4.93 -9.42 3.77
N GLY A 110 5.05 -9.74 2.48
CA GLY A 110 5.72 -8.90 1.49
C GLY A 110 5.01 -7.55 1.24
N ILE A 111 3.69 -7.51 1.23
CA ILE A 111 2.92 -6.26 1.09
C ILE A 111 3.12 -5.37 2.32
N GLN A 112 3.21 -5.95 3.52
CA GLN A 112 3.44 -5.22 4.76
C GLN A 112 4.86 -4.65 4.84
N SER A 113 5.87 -5.30 4.25
CA SER A 113 7.25 -4.78 4.26
C SER A 113 7.39 -3.41 3.59
N ILE A 114 6.53 -3.12 2.60
CA ILE A 114 6.50 -1.85 1.86
C ILE A 114 6.21 -0.64 2.76
N GLU A 115 5.51 -0.83 3.87
CA GLU A 115 5.29 0.24 4.86
C GLU A 115 6.63 0.73 5.42
N LYS A 116 7.51 -0.22 5.77
CA LYS A 116 8.83 0.07 6.32
C LYS A 116 9.83 0.51 5.26
N GLU A 117 9.76 -0.06 4.06
CA GLU A 117 10.76 0.14 3.01
C GLU A 117 10.53 1.38 2.14
N VAL A 118 9.26 1.81 2.00
CA VAL A 118 8.90 2.90 1.08
C VAL A 118 8.13 4.00 1.79
N ILE A 119 7.04 3.66 2.49
CA ILE A 119 6.13 4.66 3.06
C ILE A 119 6.79 5.43 4.21
N SER A 120 7.40 4.72 5.16
CA SER A 120 8.05 5.35 6.31
C SER A 120 9.23 6.25 5.89
N PRO A 121 10.17 5.81 5.03
CA PRO A 121 11.24 6.69 4.54
C PRO A 121 10.73 7.90 3.76
N ALA A 122 9.67 7.75 2.96
CA ALA A 122 9.07 8.88 2.26
C ALA A 122 8.41 9.89 3.22
N LEU A 123 7.77 9.41 4.29
CA LEU A 123 7.22 10.26 5.35
C LEU A 123 8.34 10.99 6.11
N ASP A 124 9.42 10.29 6.47
CA ASP A 124 10.56 10.89 7.18
C ASP A 124 11.25 11.96 6.32
N ALA A 125 11.45 11.68 5.03
CA ALA A 125 12.00 12.63 4.08
C ALA A 125 11.09 13.87 3.99
N ARG A 126 9.78 13.67 3.90
CA ARG A 126 8.80 14.74 3.81
C ARG A 126 8.78 15.61 5.08
N ASN A 127 8.83 14.99 6.25
CA ASN A 127 8.90 15.69 7.53
C ASN A 127 10.20 16.49 7.69
N SER A 128 11.29 16.03 7.06
CA SER A 128 12.60 16.70 7.10
C SER A 128 12.67 17.94 6.20
N ILE A 129 11.79 18.05 5.20
CA ILE A 129 11.72 19.19 4.28
C ILE A 129 10.57 20.15 4.59
N ALA A 130 9.70 19.81 5.53
CA ALA A 130 8.63 20.70 5.99
C ALA A 130 9.23 21.99 6.58
N PRO A 131 8.76 23.18 6.17
CA PRO A 131 9.28 24.43 6.71
C PRO A 131 9.00 24.52 8.22
N ILE A 132 10.04 24.91 8.99
CA ILE A 132 9.97 25.18 10.44
C ILE A 132 9.08 26.41 10.72
#